data_AF-A0A1E7RE99-F1
#
_entry.id   AF-A0A1E7RE99-F1
#
_cell.length_a   1.000
_cell.length_b   1.000
_cell.length_c   1.000
_cell.angle_alpha   90.00
_cell.angle_beta   90.00
_cell.angle_gamma   90.00
#
_symmetry.space_group_name_H-M   'P 1'
#
loop_
_entity.id
_entity.type
_entity.pdbx_description
1 polymer ?
#
loop_
_entity_poly.entity_id
_entity_poly.type
_entity_poly.pdbx_seq_one_letter_code
_entity_poly.pdbx_strand_id
1 'polypeptide(L)'
;MSTSKKVEHGGARANSGRKAQFQEPTKVIRVPESQVDFIKKWLLQNVKTNDFTDVHHNIKIYPVQPDPNKIYHIPLATERVAAGVPLPLQDHIEQALDLNQYLIRNENATFIVKANSLSMLDAGIDIDDPLIVDRSLPAKAGDIIIAMIDNEFTVKRLMIDHHFEPPKIWLKAENSEFQNIYIEEGQEMIIWGVVTYNLKRMR
;
A
#
# COMPACT_ATOMS: atom_id res chain seq x y z
N MET A 1 30.75 -66.71 -39.70
CA MET A 1 30.96 -66.17 -38.34
C MET A 1 31.13 -64.67 -38.46
N SER A 2 30.10 -63.89 -38.13
CA SER A 2 30.07 -62.43 -38.27
C SER A 2 30.06 -61.81 -36.87
N THR A 3 31.13 -61.10 -36.52
CA THR A 3 31.29 -60.39 -35.25
C THR A 3 30.66 -59.00 -35.35
N SER A 4 29.56 -58.76 -34.61
CA SER A 4 28.93 -57.43 -34.55
C SER A 4 29.75 -56.49 -33.67
N LYS A 5 30.30 -55.41 -34.27
CA LYS A 5 30.88 -54.29 -33.53
C LYS A 5 29.76 -53.52 -32.82
N LYS A 6 29.83 -53.46 -31.50
CA LYS A 6 28.94 -52.65 -30.64
C LYS A 6 29.38 -51.18 -30.77
N VAL A 7 28.47 -50.31 -31.21
CA VAL A 7 28.71 -48.86 -31.26
C VAL A 7 28.54 -48.32 -29.84
N GLU A 8 29.63 -47.88 -29.22
CA GLU A 8 29.58 -47.17 -27.94
C GLU A 8 29.18 -45.72 -28.19
N HIS A 9 27.95 -45.36 -27.82
CA HIS A 9 27.59 -43.95 -27.69
C HIS A 9 28.27 -43.39 -26.45
N GLY A 10 28.97 -42.26 -26.61
CA GLY A 10 29.72 -41.59 -25.55
C GLY A 10 28.87 -41.43 -24.30
N GLY A 11 29.27 -42.12 -23.23
CA GLY A 11 28.60 -42.05 -21.94
C GLY A 11 28.68 -40.64 -21.36
N ALA A 12 27.61 -40.23 -20.69
CA ALA A 12 27.58 -38.99 -19.91
C ALA A 12 28.76 -39.00 -18.93
N ARG A 13 29.65 -38.00 -19.03
CA ARG A 13 30.75 -37.83 -18.08
C ARG A 13 30.18 -37.14 -16.84
N ALA A 14 30.64 -37.53 -15.65
CA ALA A 14 30.34 -36.76 -14.44
C ALA A 14 30.77 -35.29 -14.68
N ASN A 15 29.84 -34.35 -14.46
CA ASN A 15 29.96 -32.90 -14.73
C ASN A 15 29.86 -32.44 -16.21
N SER A 16 29.37 -33.26 -17.15
CA SER A 16 29.01 -32.77 -18.48
C SER A 16 27.62 -32.08 -18.44
N GLY A 17 27.59 -30.75 -18.51
CA GLY A 17 26.36 -29.97 -18.59
C GLY A 17 26.56 -28.51 -18.14
N ARG A 18 25.75 -27.58 -18.65
CA ARG A 18 25.69 -26.21 -18.12
C ARG A 18 25.15 -26.28 -16.69
N LYS A 19 25.86 -25.70 -15.72
CA LYS A 19 25.41 -25.68 -14.32
C LYS A 19 23.97 -25.17 -14.25
N ALA A 20 23.10 -25.91 -13.56
CA ALA A 20 21.72 -25.52 -13.37
C ALA A 20 21.69 -24.15 -12.67
N GLN A 21 20.94 -23.22 -13.25
CA GLN A 21 20.80 -21.86 -12.73
C GLN A 21 19.84 -21.80 -11.52
N PHE A 22 18.97 -22.80 -11.39
CA PHE A 22 17.98 -22.95 -10.34
C PHE A 22 18.19 -24.30 -9.65
N GLN A 23 17.92 -24.38 -8.33
CA GLN A 23 18.10 -25.61 -7.54
C GLN A 23 16.93 -26.59 -7.67
N GLU A 24 15.89 -26.22 -8.42
CA GLU A 24 14.66 -26.96 -8.63
C GLU A 24 14.35 -27.18 -10.13
N PRO A 25 13.46 -28.13 -10.50
CA PRO A 25 13.06 -28.37 -11.88
C PRO A 25 12.38 -27.14 -12.51
N THR A 26 12.84 -26.71 -13.69
CA THR A 26 12.24 -25.59 -14.43
C THR A 26 11.17 -26.05 -15.42
N LYS A 27 10.12 -25.26 -15.63
CA LYS A 27 9.09 -25.48 -16.66
C LYS A 27 9.06 -24.31 -17.67
N VAL A 28 8.86 -24.62 -18.96
CA VAL A 28 8.73 -23.60 -20.01
C VAL A 28 7.34 -22.96 -19.94
N ILE A 29 7.30 -21.62 -19.88
CA ILE A 29 6.08 -20.79 -19.92
C ILE A 29 6.16 -19.80 -21.09
N ARG A 30 5.02 -19.49 -21.71
CA ARG A 30 4.92 -18.46 -22.76
C ARG A 30 4.61 -17.12 -22.12
N VAL A 31 5.42 -16.11 -22.40
CA VAL A 31 5.28 -14.74 -21.88
C VAL A 31 5.47 -13.72 -23.01
N PRO A 32 4.87 -12.52 -22.93
CA PRO A 32 5.14 -11.44 -23.88
C PRO A 32 6.63 -11.10 -23.92
N GLU A 33 7.17 -10.84 -25.12
CA GLU A 33 8.61 -10.55 -25.30
C GLU A 33 9.09 -9.36 -24.47
N SER A 34 8.24 -8.34 -24.31
CA SER A 34 8.51 -7.17 -23.47
C SER A 34 8.72 -7.48 -21.98
N GLN A 35 8.22 -8.62 -21.51
CA GLN A 35 8.26 -9.04 -20.10
C GLN A 35 9.39 -10.03 -19.81
N VAL A 36 10.10 -10.53 -20.83
CA VAL A 36 11.10 -11.60 -20.68
C VAL A 36 12.25 -11.17 -19.76
N ASP A 37 12.82 -9.98 -20.00
CA ASP A 37 13.97 -9.49 -19.22
C ASP A 37 13.57 -9.16 -17.77
N PHE A 38 12.36 -8.66 -17.56
CA PHE A 38 11.82 -8.39 -16.23
C PHE A 38 11.68 -9.68 -15.41
N ILE A 39 10.96 -10.67 -15.95
CA ILE A 39 10.72 -11.97 -15.28
C ILE A 39 12.04 -12.67 -14.98
N LYS A 40 12.99 -12.63 -15.94
CA LYS A 40 14.30 -13.24 -15.77
C LYS A 40 15.10 -12.57 -14.65
N LYS A 41 15.12 -11.24 -14.57
CA LYS A 41 15.79 -10.52 -13.48
C LYS A 41 15.15 -10.81 -12.13
N TRP A 42 13.81 -10.79 -12.08
CA TRP A 42 13.04 -11.07 -10.87
C TRP A 42 13.32 -12.48 -10.32
N LEU A 43 13.27 -13.51 -11.16
CA LEU A 43 13.58 -14.89 -10.75
C LEU A 43 14.99 -15.04 -10.19
N LEU A 44 15.98 -14.37 -10.77
CA LEU A 44 17.36 -14.47 -10.30
C LEU A 44 17.60 -13.76 -8.96
N GLN A 45 16.80 -12.76 -8.64
CA GLN A 45 16.88 -12.03 -7.37
C GLN A 45 16.12 -12.76 -6.25
N ASN A 46 14.98 -13.38 -6.57
CA ASN A 46 14.04 -13.88 -5.56
C ASN A 46 14.05 -15.40 -5.34
N VAL A 47 14.75 -16.19 -6.15
CA VAL A 47 14.84 -17.65 -5.94
C VAL A 47 15.56 -18.05 -4.65
N LYS A 48 16.39 -17.17 -4.06
CA LYS A 48 17.11 -17.49 -2.82
C LYS A 48 16.28 -17.34 -1.55
N THR A 49 15.16 -16.64 -1.59
CA THR A 49 14.41 -16.29 -0.38
C THR A 49 13.32 -17.29 -0.03
N ASN A 50 12.98 -18.26 -0.91
CA ASN A 50 11.84 -19.19 -0.74
C ASN A 50 10.50 -18.47 -0.41
N ASP A 51 10.50 -17.15 -0.54
CA ASP A 51 9.41 -16.26 -0.22
C ASP A 51 8.66 -16.04 -1.53
N PHE A 52 7.69 -16.91 -1.78
CA PHE A 52 6.58 -16.61 -2.69
C PHE A 52 5.66 -15.51 -2.13
N THR A 53 6.12 -14.71 -1.16
CA THR A 53 5.32 -13.68 -0.49
C THR A 53 5.15 -12.40 -1.32
N ASP A 54 5.82 -12.31 -2.48
CA ASP A 54 5.67 -11.20 -3.44
C ASP A 54 4.31 -11.15 -4.15
N VAL A 55 3.39 -12.11 -3.92
CA VAL A 55 2.01 -12.05 -4.43
C VAL A 55 0.98 -11.53 -3.42
N HIS A 56 1.41 -11.14 -2.22
CA HIS A 56 0.58 -10.37 -1.31
C HIS A 56 1.16 -8.96 -1.21
N HIS A 57 0.42 -7.96 -1.69
CA HIS A 57 0.66 -6.55 -1.37
C HIS A 57 0.43 -6.34 0.14
N ASN A 58 1.29 -6.92 0.97
CA ASN A 58 1.26 -6.75 2.41
C ASN A 58 1.82 -5.37 2.70
N ILE A 59 1.00 -4.49 3.27
CA ILE A 59 1.47 -3.27 3.90
C ILE A 59 2.48 -3.69 4.97
N LYS A 60 3.77 -3.41 4.74
CA LYS A 60 4.81 -3.68 5.73
C LYS A 60 4.67 -2.66 6.85
N ILE A 61 4.06 -3.08 7.96
CA ILE A 61 3.94 -2.26 9.17
C ILE A 61 5.23 -2.41 9.96
N TYR A 62 5.98 -1.31 10.07
CA TYR A 62 7.16 -1.24 10.94
C TYR A 62 6.77 -0.57 12.25
N PRO A 63 6.92 -1.24 13.42
CA PRO A 63 6.70 -0.59 14.69
C PRO A 63 7.78 0.46 14.91
N VAL A 64 7.39 1.73 14.99
CA VAL A 64 8.27 2.81 15.45
C VAL A 64 8.18 2.85 16.97
N GLN A 65 9.32 2.69 17.65
CA GLN A 65 9.37 2.84 19.10
C GLN A 65 9.39 4.34 19.44
N PRO A 66 8.36 4.90 20.09
CA PRO A 66 8.43 6.28 20.57
C PRO A 66 9.51 6.38 21.65
N ASP A 67 10.12 7.55 21.81
CA ASP A 67 10.95 7.85 22.98
C ASP A 67 10.01 8.25 24.13
N PRO A 68 9.74 7.37 25.10
CA PRO A 68 8.75 7.63 26.14
C PRO A 68 9.20 8.72 27.12
N ASN A 69 10.48 9.08 27.13
CA ASN A 69 11.03 10.06 28.05
C ASN A 69 10.93 11.50 27.51
N LYS A 70 10.47 11.67 26.27
CA LYS A 70 10.45 12.97 25.59
C LYS A 70 9.02 13.48 25.42
N ILE A 71 8.54 14.21 26.43
CA ILE A 71 7.25 14.89 26.39
C ILE A 71 7.47 16.30 25.84
N TYR A 72 6.74 16.65 24.77
CA TYR A 72 6.73 18.02 24.24
C TYR A 72 5.50 18.75 24.75
N HIS A 73 5.71 19.90 25.39
CA HIS A 73 4.63 20.82 25.76
C HIS A 73 4.40 21.79 24.61
N ILE A 74 3.51 21.42 23.69
CA ILE A 74 3.16 22.26 22.53
C ILE A 74 1.97 23.14 22.94
N PRO A 75 2.14 24.47 23.07
CA PRO A 75 1.03 25.35 23.41
C PRO A 75 0.01 25.38 22.26
N LEU A 76 -1.29 25.31 22.60
CA LEU A 76 -2.37 25.50 21.65
C LEU A 76 -2.89 26.94 21.76
N ALA A 77 -2.78 27.69 20.66
CA ALA A 77 -3.48 28.96 20.54
C ALA A 77 -4.97 28.72 20.33
N THR A 78 -5.82 29.33 21.15
CA THR A 78 -7.28 29.21 21.06
C THR A 78 -7.88 30.17 20.04
N GLU A 79 -7.20 31.28 19.78
CA GLU A 79 -7.60 32.22 18.74
C GLU A 79 -7.34 31.63 17.35
N ARG A 80 -8.36 31.69 16.48
CA ARG A 80 -8.21 31.24 15.09
C ARG A 80 -7.27 32.20 14.36
N VAL A 81 -6.13 31.70 13.93
CA VAL A 81 -5.24 32.45 13.03
C VAL A 81 -5.90 32.53 11.66
N ALA A 82 -6.31 33.73 11.25
CA ALA A 82 -6.74 33.95 9.88
C ALA A 82 -5.55 33.70 8.94
N ALA A 83 -5.77 32.96 7.85
CA ALA A 83 -4.76 32.76 6.80
C ALA A 83 -4.49 34.03 5.95
N GLY A 84 -4.74 35.22 6.50
CA GLY A 84 -4.76 36.52 5.82
C GLY A 84 -4.22 37.66 6.69
N VAL A 85 -4.83 38.84 6.64
CA VAL A 85 -4.32 40.06 7.30
C VAL A 85 -4.10 39.81 8.80
N PRO A 86 -2.89 40.09 9.33
CA PRO A 86 -2.57 39.81 10.72
C PRO A 86 -3.41 40.69 11.64
N LEU A 87 -4.18 40.06 12.52
CA LEU A 87 -4.82 40.72 13.65
C LEU A 87 -3.83 40.77 14.82
N PRO A 88 -3.83 41.84 15.63
CA PRO A 88 -3.10 41.84 16.90
C PRO A 88 -3.70 40.75 17.79
N LEU A 89 -2.95 39.67 18.00
CA LEU A 89 -3.35 38.52 18.82
C LEU A 89 -3.20 38.89 20.30
N GLN A 90 -4.19 38.52 21.12
CA GLN A 90 -4.04 38.52 22.57
C GLN A 90 -3.33 37.20 22.96
N ASP A 91 -2.34 37.26 23.86
CA ASP A 91 -1.57 36.08 24.31
C ASP A 91 -2.38 35.15 25.25
N HIS A 92 -3.56 34.70 24.83
CA HIS A 92 -4.35 33.71 25.55
C HIS A 92 -3.90 32.29 25.17
N ILE A 93 -2.85 31.82 25.84
CA ILE A 93 -2.33 30.45 25.72
C ILE A 93 -3.13 29.54 26.68
N GLU A 94 -3.83 28.53 26.15
CA GLU A 94 -4.41 27.44 26.95
C GLU A 94 -3.47 26.22 27.04
N GLN A 95 -3.96 25.16 27.71
CA GLN A 95 -3.30 23.87 27.98
C GLN A 95 -2.49 23.32 26.79
N ALA A 96 -1.38 22.65 27.10
CA ALA A 96 -0.54 21.99 26.11
C ALA A 96 -1.30 20.89 25.36
N LEU A 97 -1.14 20.85 24.03
CA LEU A 97 -1.74 19.85 23.15
C LEU A 97 -0.88 18.58 23.10
N ASP A 98 -1.48 17.43 23.45
CA ASP A 98 -0.91 16.11 23.19
C ASP A 98 -1.39 15.60 21.83
N LEU A 99 -0.46 15.46 20.88
CA LEU A 99 -0.78 15.01 19.53
C LEU A 99 -1.25 13.56 19.48
N ASN A 100 -0.84 12.70 20.42
CA ASN A 100 -1.34 11.32 20.45
C ASN A 100 -2.83 11.33 20.78
N GLN A 101 -3.22 12.05 21.83
CA GLN A 101 -4.64 12.15 22.23
C GLN A 101 -5.48 12.88 21.18
N TYR A 102 -4.89 13.85 20.48
CA TYR A 102 -5.57 14.61 19.44
C TYR A 102 -5.79 13.82 18.14
N LEU A 103 -4.77 13.07 17.71
CA LEU A 103 -4.77 12.37 16.42
C LEU A 103 -5.27 10.92 16.51
N ILE A 104 -5.12 10.27 17.65
CA ILE A 104 -5.38 8.83 17.83
C ILE A 104 -6.58 8.64 18.75
N ARG A 105 -7.67 8.13 18.18
CA ARG A 105 -8.89 7.79 18.93
C ARG A 105 -8.82 6.41 19.57
N ASN A 106 -8.28 5.44 18.86
CA ASN A 106 -8.16 4.05 19.30
C ASN A 106 -6.79 3.50 18.90
N GLU A 107 -5.86 3.46 19.85
CA GLU A 107 -4.47 3.02 19.64
C GLU A 107 -4.38 1.65 18.97
N ASN A 108 -5.20 0.69 19.41
CA ASN A 108 -5.16 -0.69 18.90
C ASN A 108 -5.72 -0.86 17.49
N ALA A 109 -6.44 0.15 16.99
CA ALA A 109 -7.06 0.14 15.66
C ALA A 109 -6.49 1.21 14.73
N THR A 110 -5.52 2.01 15.19
CA THR A 110 -4.92 3.11 14.43
C THR A 110 -3.55 2.71 13.92
N PHE A 111 -3.28 2.98 12.65
CA PHE A 111 -1.98 2.76 12.03
C PHE A 111 -1.71 3.84 10.99
N ILE A 112 -0.44 3.97 10.59
CA ILE A 112 -0.03 4.95 9.59
C ILE A 112 0.39 4.21 8.32
N VAL A 113 -0.08 4.70 7.17
CA VAL A 113 0.35 4.25 5.84
C VAL A 113 0.89 5.41 5.04
N LYS A 114 1.74 5.14 4.06
CA LYS A 114 2.16 6.15 3.09
C LYS A 114 1.36 6.00 1.82
N ALA A 115 0.84 7.10 1.31
CA ALA A 115 0.26 7.13 -0.03
C ALA A 115 1.35 6.87 -1.08
N ASN A 116 1.04 6.08 -2.10
CA ASN A 116 1.97 5.73 -3.18
C ASN A 116 1.32 5.98 -4.56
N SER A 117 0.44 6.99 -4.66
CA SER A 117 -0.30 7.27 -5.87
C SER A 117 -0.81 8.71 -5.86
N LEU A 118 -0.85 9.32 -7.04
CA LEU A 118 -1.45 10.65 -7.28
C LEU A 118 -2.97 10.60 -7.44
N SER A 119 -3.62 9.43 -7.32
CA SER A 119 -5.07 9.28 -7.52
C SER A 119 -5.94 10.07 -6.54
N MET A 120 -5.34 10.65 -5.50
CA MET A 120 -6.02 11.43 -4.46
C MET A 120 -5.48 12.87 -4.35
N LEU A 121 -4.82 13.37 -5.40
CA LEU A 121 -4.17 14.68 -5.44
C LEU A 121 -5.12 15.84 -5.13
N ASP A 122 -6.32 15.85 -5.71
CA ASP A 122 -7.34 16.89 -5.50
C ASP A 122 -7.95 16.83 -4.09
N ALA A 123 -7.76 15.72 -3.36
CA ALA A 123 -8.06 15.61 -1.94
C ALA A 123 -6.88 16.06 -1.04
N GLY A 124 -5.79 16.55 -1.63
CA GLY A 124 -4.59 17.02 -0.94
C GLY A 124 -3.61 15.91 -0.55
N ILE A 125 -3.84 14.66 -0.97
CA ILE A 125 -2.99 13.50 -0.67
C ILE A 125 -2.02 13.30 -1.83
N ASP A 126 -0.73 13.42 -1.53
CA ASP A 126 0.37 13.24 -2.49
C ASP A 126 1.17 11.97 -2.18
N ILE A 127 2.10 11.60 -3.06
CA ILE A 127 3.02 10.49 -2.85
C ILE A 127 3.84 10.75 -1.58
N ASP A 128 4.05 9.69 -0.81
CA ASP A 128 4.77 9.65 0.47
C ASP A 128 4.10 10.38 1.64
N ASP A 129 2.91 10.97 1.45
CA ASP A 129 2.13 11.55 2.54
C ASP A 129 1.77 10.47 3.58
N PRO A 130 2.10 10.66 4.88
CA PRO A 130 1.68 9.77 5.94
C PRO A 130 0.20 10.00 6.27
N LEU A 131 -0.59 8.95 6.09
CA LEU A 131 -2.01 8.92 6.39
C LEU A 131 -2.25 8.18 7.71
N ILE A 132 -2.94 8.81 8.64
CA ILE A 132 -3.46 8.13 9.84
C ILE A 132 -4.76 7.43 9.44
N VAL A 133 -4.86 6.14 9.74
CA VAL A 133 -6.01 5.30 9.40
C VAL A 133 -6.53 4.60 10.63
N ASP A 134 -7.86 4.62 10.83
CA ASP A 134 -8.54 3.97 11.95
C ASP A 134 -9.47 2.87 11.43
N ARG A 135 -9.24 1.63 11.88
CA ARG A 135 -10.04 0.44 11.51
C ARG A 135 -11.32 0.29 12.33
N SER A 136 -11.43 0.99 13.44
CA SER A 136 -12.59 0.91 14.34
C SER A 136 -13.74 1.81 13.92
N LEU A 137 -13.50 2.74 12.98
CA LEU A 137 -14.51 3.63 12.45
C LEU A 137 -15.34 2.93 11.35
N PRO A 138 -16.68 2.95 11.44
CA PRO A 138 -17.52 2.53 10.32
C PRO A 138 -17.40 3.55 9.19
N ALA A 139 -17.02 3.10 8.00
CA ALA A 139 -16.89 3.95 6.82
C ALA A 139 -18.25 4.45 6.33
N LYS A 140 -18.29 5.72 5.93
CA LYS A 140 -19.48 6.39 5.41
C LYS A 140 -19.26 6.90 4.00
N ALA A 141 -20.36 7.19 3.29
CA ALA A 141 -20.29 7.85 2.00
C ALA A 141 -19.53 9.18 2.10
N GLY A 142 -18.56 9.37 1.22
CA GLY A 142 -17.68 10.52 1.20
C GLY A 142 -16.39 10.36 1.99
N ASP A 143 -16.23 9.34 2.82
CA ASP A 143 -14.98 9.12 3.57
C ASP A 143 -13.85 8.72 2.63
N ILE A 144 -12.63 9.14 2.95
CA ILE A 144 -11.43 8.58 2.32
C ILE A 144 -11.08 7.31 3.07
N ILE A 145 -10.96 6.20 2.35
CA ILE A 145 -10.73 4.88 2.95
C ILE A 145 -9.51 4.20 2.33
N ILE A 146 -8.95 3.27 3.09
CA ILE A 146 -8.10 2.21 2.56
C ILE A 146 -9.02 1.03 2.21
N ALA A 147 -9.10 0.70 0.93
CA ALA A 147 -9.83 -0.48 0.45
C ALA A 147 -8.83 -1.52 -0.06
N MET A 148 -9.15 -2.80 0.11
CA MET A 148 -8.46 -3.92 -0.51
C MET A 148 -9.40 -4.52 -1.55
N ILE A 149 -8.97 -4.56 -2.81
CA ILE A 149 -9.71 -5.12 -3.94
C ILE A 149 -8.84 -6.19 -4.57
N ASP A 150 -9.32 -7.43 -4.63
CA ASP A 150 -8.57 -8.57 -5.18
C ASP A 150 -7.13 -8.66 -4.64
N ASN A 151 -6.98 -8.41 -3.34
CA ASN A 151 -5.72 -8.39 -2.58
C ASN A 151 -4.78 -7.20 -2.87
N GLU A 152 -5.25 -6.16 -3.57
CA GLU A 152 -4.51 -4.91 -3.80
C GLU A 152 -5.09 -3.76 -2.97
N PHE A 153 -4.21 -3.05 -2.24
CA PHE A 153 -4.62 -1.89 -1.45
C PHE A 153 -4.70 -0.62 -2.30
N THR A 154 -5.76 0.15 -2.08
CA THR A 154 -5.96 1.45 -2.72
C THR A 154 -6.53 2.47 -1.74
N VAL A 155 -6.13 3.73 -1.91
CA VAL A 155 -6.72 4.87 -1.20
C VAL A 155 -7.69 5.56 -2.14
N LYS A 156 -8.96 5.63 -1.76
CA LYS A 156 -10.01 6.26 -2.57
C LYS A 156 -11.10 6.86 -1.69
N ARG A 157 -11.93 7.72 -2.28
CA ARG A 157 -13.15 8.19 -1.63
C ARG A 157 -14.25 7.15 -1.80
N LEU A 158 -14.83 6.70 -0.71
CA LEU A 158 -15.96 5.78 -0.70
C LEU A 158 -17.22 6.51 -1.17
N MET A 159 -17.88 5.98 -2.19
CA MET A 159 -19.16 6.48 -2.67
C MET A 159 -20.22 5.40 -2.50
N ILE A 160 -21.36 5.79 -1.94
CA ILE A 160 -22.51 4.91 -1.73
C ILE A 160 -23.74 5.64 -2.26
N ASP A 161 -24.44 5.02 -3.20
CA ASP A 161 -25.70 5.52 -3.74
C ASP A 161 -26.86 4.67 -3.26
N HIS A 162 -27.67 5.28 -2.40
CA HIS A 162 -28.84 4.67 -1.77
C HIS A 162 -30.09 4.69 -2.67
N HIS A 163 -30.04 5.25 -3.89
CA HIS A 163 -31.15 5.15 -4.84
C HIS A 163 -31.26 3.77 -5.50
N PHE A 164 -30.24 2.93 -5.38
CA PHE A 164 -30.22 1.54 -5.85
C PHE A 164 -30.49 0.56 -4.71
N GLU A 165 -31.07 -0.60 -5.04
CA GLU A 165 -31.31 -1.67 -4.08
C GLU A 165 -30.73 -3.01 -4.61
N PRO A 166 -29.65 -3.54 -4.01
CA PRO A 166 -28.88 -2.97 -2.89
C PRO A 166 -28.13 -1.67 -3.27
N PRO A 167 -27.70 -0.85 -2.28
CA PRO A 167 -26.97 0.39 -2.54
C PRO A 167 -25.75 0.15 -3.42
N LYS A 168 -25.57 1.02 -4.42
CA LYS A 168 -24.43 0.92 -5.33
C LYS A 168 -23.19 1.50 -4.64
N ILE A 169 -22.12 0.72 -4.55
CA ILE A 169 -20.86 1.12 -3.94
C ILE A 169 -19.79 1.24 -5.02
N TRP A 170 -19.01 2.32 -4.98
CA TRP A 170 -17.84 2.48 -5.84
C TRP A 170 -16.80 3.37 -5.15
N LEU A 171 -15.58 3.37 -5.70
CA LEU A 171 -14.47 4.15 -5.19
C LEU A 171 -14.12 5.27 -6.17
N LYS A 172 -14.23 6.50 -5.71
CA LYS A 172 -13.92 7.68 -6.49
C LYS A 172 -12.44 8.05 -6.35
N ALA A 173 -11.79 8.27 -7.47
CA ALA A 173 -10.49 8.94 -7.52
C ALA A 173 -10.70 10.46 -7.39
N GLU A 174 -9.86 11.12 -6.61
CA GLU A 174 -9.80 12.58 -6.51
C GLU A 174 -8.59 13.08 -7.31
N ASN A 175 -8.56 12.68 -8.58
CA ASN A 175 -7.65 13.18 -9.61
C ASN A 175 -8.25 12.81 -10.97
N SER A 176 -8.46 13.81 -11.83
CA SER A 176 -9.06 13.65 -13.16
C SER A 176 -8.31 12.69 -14.11
N GLU A 177 -7.03 12.46 -13.88
CA GLU A 177 -6.21 11.52 -14.67
C GLU A 177 -6.42 10.05 -14.28
N PHE A 178 -7.15 9.79 -13.19
CA PHE A 178 -7.38 8.45 -12.65
C PHE A 178 -8.87 8.09 -12.73
N GLN A 179 -9.15 6.83 -13.09
CA GLN A 179 -10.51 6.35 -13.19
C GLN A 179 -11.09 6.00 -11.81
N ASN A 180 -12.41 6.17 -11.69
CA ASN A 180 -13.17 5.60 -10.58
C ASN A 180 -13.17 4.07 -10.70
N ILE A 181 -13.18 3.39 -9.56
CA ILE A 181 -13.22 1.94 -9.50
C ILE A 181 -14.65 1.53 -9.16
N TYR A 182 -15.30 0.82 -10.07
CA TYR A 182 -16.57 0.17 -9.83
C TYR A 182 -16.31 -1.30 -9.54
N ILE A 183 -16.93 -1.85 -8.49
CA ILE A 183 -16.71 -3.25 -8.13
C ILE A 183 -17.47 -4.14 -9.12
N GLU A 184 -16.75 -4.98 -9.85
CA GLU A 184 -17.32 -5.90 -10.82
C GLU A 184 -17.87 -7.17 -10.14
N GLU A 185 -18.70 -7.92 -10.87
CA GLU A 185 -19.26 -9.18 -10.39
C GLU A 185 -18.14 -10.20 -10.17
N GLY A 186 -18.03 -10.70 -8.94
CA GLY A 186 -16.99 -11.66 -8.54
C GLY A 186 -15.73 -11.03 -7.94
N GLN A 187 -15.59 -9.70 -7.93
CA GLN A 187 -14.52 -9.02 -7.19
C GLN A 187 -14.86 -8.90 -5.71
N GLU A 188 -13.87 -9.11 -4.85
CA GLU A 188 -14.00 -8.89 -3.41
C GLU A 188 -13.42 -7.54 -3.02
N MET A 189 -14.24 -6.70 -2.39
CA MET A 189 -13.83 -5.44 -1.80
C MET A 189 -13.96 -5.50 -0.28
N ILE A 190 -12.86 -5.20 0.42
CA ILE A 190 -12.82 -5.09 1.88
C ILE A 190 -12.38 -3.67 2.25
N ILE A 191 -13.17 -2.98 3.07
CA ILE A 191 -12.77 -1.72 3.67
C ILE A 191 -11.82 -2.05 4.83
N TRP A 192 -10.57 -1.61 4.72
CA TRP A 192 -9.56 -1.92 5.73
C TRP A 192 -9.58 -0.91 6.89
N GLY A 193 -9.87 0.36 6.60
CA GLY A 193 -10.03 1.43 7.58
C GLY A 193 -10.31 2.79 6.94
N VAL A 194 -10.65 3.76 7.78
CA VAL A 194 -10.97 5.15 7.39
C VAL A 194 -9.76 6.04 7.61
N VAL A 195 -9.38 6.83 6.61
CA VAL A 195 -8.32 7.83 6.73
C VAL A 195 -8.85 9.01 7.53
N THR A 196 -8.21 9.32 8.67
CA THR A 196 -8.63 10.39 9.58
C THR A 196 -7.79 11.66 9.42
N TYR A 197 -6.50 11.52 9.11
CA TYR A 197 -5.58 12.65 8.92
C TYR A 197 -4.59 12.40 7.79
N ASN A 198 -4.23 13.46 7.06
CA ASN A 198 -3.05 13.52 6.21
C ASN A 198 -1.97 14.38 6.89
N LEU A 199 -0.85 13.77 7.28
CA LEU A 199 0.27 14.44 7.93
C LEU A 199 1.24 15.05 6.90
N LYS A 200 0.72 15.96 6.07
CA LYS A 200 1.49 16.57 4.98
C LYS A 200 2.53 17.54 5.53
N ARG A 201 3.79 17.34 5.14
CA ARG A 201 4.88 18.24 5.48
C ARG A 201 4.97 19.39 4.47
N MET A 202 4.98 20.62 4.97
CA MET A 202 4.97 21.84 4.12
C MET A 202 6.38 22.37 3.76
N ARG A 203 7.45 21.80 4.34
CA ARG A 203 8.85 22.25 4.15
C ARG A 203 9.84 21.12 4.25
#